data_AF-E2C2A2-F1
#
_entry.id   AF-E2C2A2-F1
#
_cell.length_a   1.000
_cell.length_b   1.000
_cell.length_c   1.000
_cell.angle_alpha   90.00
_cell.angle_beta   90.00
_cell.angle_gamma   90.00
#
_symmetry.space_group_name_H-M   'P 1'
#
loop_
_entity.id
_entity.type
_entity.pdbx_description
1 polymer ?
#
loop_
_entity_poly.entity_id
_entity_poly.type
_entity_poly.pdbx_seq_one_letter_code
_entity_poly.pdbx_strand_id
1 'polypeptide(L)'
;SGPLTVYFGFKEILSLHIIEEEIVVIHIIAATSVHTDSLLAWEVLLHLVPEMYKLVIVMIGKELSDEPYARREQLCELCTAQKKELIFIPIPKLYHDYVKSDAEYKKPTVIVGFEAKFNAAESWSESIKIMQSRSCPLFLASSTEQVNQNNIIMIKEILNPEIIPIFNKKNPFRGLAPHRNL
;
A
#
# COMPACT_ATOMS: atom_id res chain seq x y z
N SER A 1 10.83 -1.67 5.58
CA SER A 1 10.68 -2.68 4.52
C SER A 1 9.64 -2.29 3.47
N GLY A 2 8.53 -1.63 3.86
CA GLY A 2 7.40 -1.25 2.96
C GLY A 2 7.75 -0.87 1.52
N PRO A 3 8.47 0.25 1.27
CA PRO A 3 8.76 0.71 -0.09
C PRO A 3 9.54 -0.31 -0.92
N LEU A 4 10.56 -0.95 -0.35
CA LEU A 4 11.33 -1.99 -1.05
C LEU A 4 10.50 -3.24 -1.36
N THR A 5 9.55 -3.60 -0.49
CA THR A 5 8.58 -4.67 -0.77
C THR A 5 7.74 -4.35 -2.01
N VAL A 6 7.27 -3.11 -2.14
CA VAL A 6 6.48 -2.66 -3.30
C VAL A 6 7.33 -2.70 -4.57
N TYR A 7 8.50 -2.08 -4.55
CA TYR A 7 9.42 -2.07 -5.69
C TYR A 7 9.80 -3.50 -6.13
N PHE A 8 10.12 -4.37 -5.18
CA PHE A 8 10.43 -5.76 -5.44
C PHE A 8 9.24 -6.52 -6.03
N GLY A 9 8.04 -6.31 -5.49
CA GLY A 9 6.82 -6.91 -6.01
C GLY A 9 6.63 -6.61 -7.49
N PHE A 10 6.75 -5.34 -7.88
CA PHE A 10 6.68 -4.93 -9.29
C PHE A 10 7.81 -5.49 -10.16
N LYS A 11 9.03 -5.53 -9.65
CA LYS A 11 10.18 -6.12 -10.34
C LYS A 11 9.97 -7.61 -10.62
N GLU A 12 9.45 -8.37 -9.66
CA GLU A 12 9.22 -9.80 -9.80
C GLU A 12 8.13 -10.15 -10.81
N ILE A 13 7.10 -9.30 -10.95
CA ILE A 13 6.04 -9.48 -11.94
C ILE A 13 6.33 -8.76 -13.27
N LEU A 14 7.57 -8.30 -13.48
CA LEU A 14 8.00 -7.56 -14.67
C LEU A 14 7.08 -6.38 -15.04
N SER A 15 6.52 -5.72 -14.02
CA SER A 15 5.53 -4.64 -14.18
C SER A 15 5.98 -3.32 -13.57
N LEU A 16 7.29 -3.04 -13.58
CA LEU A 16 7.85 -1.77 -13.10
C LEU A 16 7.26 -0.56 -13.84
N HIS A 17 6.89 -0.72 -15.11
CA HIS A 17 6.21 0.32 -15.91
C HIS A 17 4.95 0.89 -15.24
N ILE A 18 4.29 0.16 -14.34
CA ILE A 18 3.10 0.64 -13.60
C ILE A 18 3.47 1.77 -12.62
N ILE A 19 4.70 1.78 -12.11
CA ILE A 19 5.19 2.79 -11.17
C ILE A 19 6.23 3.74 -11.78
N GLU A 20 6.64 3.53 -13.04
CA GLU A 20 7.46 4.45 -13.84
C GLU A 20 6.60 5.59 -14.42
N GLU A 21 5.78 6.19 -13.56
CA GLU A 21 4.84 7.27 -13.87
C GLU A 21 5.26 8.53 -13.12
N GLU A 22 4.99 9.72 -13.68
CA GLU A 22 5.33 10.98 -13.03
C GLU A 22 4.67 11.12 -11.65
N ILE A 23 3.44 10.60 -11.51
CA ILE A 23 2.65 10.64 -10.29
C ILE A 23 2.22 9.22 -9.93
N VAL A 24 2.71 8.72 -8.80
CA VAL A 24 2.35 7.41 -8.26
C VAL A 24 1.56 7.58 -6.97
N VAL A 25 0.39 6.94 -6.92
CA VAL A 25 -0.49 6.92 -5.74
C VAL A 25 -0.52 5.50 -5.18
N ILE A 26 0.00 5.33 -3.97
CA ILE A 26 0.02 4.04 -3.25
C ILE A 26 -1.04 4.10 -2.15
N HIS A 27 -2.03 3.21 -2.22
CA HIS A 27 -2.97 3.01 -1.13
C HIS A 27 -2.42 1.95 -0.18
N ILE A 28 -2.16 2.32 1.06
CA ILE A 28 -1.82 1.37 2.13
C ILE A 28 -3.08 1.10 2.93
N ILE A 29 -3.65 -0.10 2.77
CA ILE A 29 -4.88 -0.53 3.47
C ILE A 29 -4.55 -1.23 4.79
N ALA A 30 -5.55 -1.30 5.67
CA ALA A 30 -5.42 -1.87 7.01
C ALA A 30 -4.34 -1.18 7.86
N ALA A 31 -4.13 0.12 7.62
CA ALA A 31 -3.15 0.90 8.37
C ALA A 31 -3.66 1.14 9.80
N THR A 32 -2.84 0.81 10.80
CA THR A 32 -3.18 0.94 12.22
C THR A 32 -2.54 2.16 12.89
N SER A 33 -1.40 2.62 12.38
CA SER A 33 -0.71 3.81 12.90
C SER A 33 0.19 4.46 11.86
N VAL A 34 0.39 5.77 12.01
CA VAL A 34 1.34 6.56 11.21
C VAL A 34 2.65 6.69 11.99
N HIS A 35 3.65 5.87 11.69
CA HIS A 35 4.99 6.06 12.26
C HIS A 35 5.81 6.97 11.36
N THR A 36 6.12 8.19 11.81
CA THR A 36 6.84 9.23 11.04
C THR A 36 8.16 8.72 10.45
N ASP A 37 8.92 7.92 11.20
CA ASP A 37 10.21 7.40 10.75
C ASP A 37 10.04 6.35 9.64
N SER A 38 8.90 5.67 9.60
CA SER A 38 8.55 4.74 8.52
C SER A 38 8.09 5.46 7.26
N LEU A 39 7.66 6.72 7.36
CA LEU A 39 7.18 7.52 6.23
C LEU A 39 8.35 8.00 5.37
N LEU A 40 9.41 8.55 5.97
CA LEU A 40 10.59 9.01 5.22
C LEU A 40 11.27 7.88 4.43
N ALA A 41 11.15 6.63 4.87
CA ALA A 41 11.68 5.49 4.13
C ALA A 41 11.12 5.38 2.70
N TRP A 42 9.92 5.93 2.42
CA TRP A 42 9.31 5.92 1.09
C TRP A 42 10.02 6.83 0.08
N GLU A 43 10.84 7.79 0.52
CA GLU A 43 11.70 8.58 -0.37
C GLU A 43 12.60 7.68 -1.23
N VAL A 44 12.97 6.49 -0.75
CA VAL A 44 13.78 5.54 -1.53
C VAL A 44 13.16 5.21 -2.90
N LEU A 45 11.83 5.21 -3.04
CA LEU A 45 11.19 4.98 -4.33
C LEU A 45 11.44 6.10 -5.33
N LEU A 46 11.54 7.35 -4.86
CA LEU A 46 11.88 8.50 -5.70
C LEU A 46 13.31 8.41 -6.25
N HIS A 47 14.20 7.67 -5.59
CA HIS A 47 15.53 7.37 -6.08
C HIS A 47 15.57 6.15 -7.00
N LEU A 48 14.81 5.09 -6.66
CA LEU A 48 14.78 3.84 -7.43
C LEU A 48 13.99 3.93 -8.74
N VAL A 49 13.07 4.88 -8.83
CA VAL A 49 12.26 5.14 -10.02
C VAL A 49 12.43 6.62 -10.40
N PRO A 50 13.42 6.94 -11.26
CA PRO A 50 13.77 8.32 -11.61
C PRO A 50 12.61 9.13 -12.19
N GLU A 51 11.73 8.48 -12.96
CA GLU A 51 10.53 9.02 -13.62
C GLU A 51 9.50 9.52 -12.60
N MET A 52 9.49 8.94 -11.40
CA MET A 52 8.58 9.33 -10.32
C MET A 52 8.96 10.69 -9.76
N TYR A 53 8.16 11.70 -10.06
CA TYR A 53 8.30 13.06 -9.53
C TYR A 53 7.48 13.26 -8.27
N LYS A 54 6.30 12.63 -8.20
CA LYS A 54 5.38 12.77 -7.08
C LYS A 54 4.91 11.42 -6.57
N LEU A 55 5.22 11.14 -5.30
CA LEU A 55 4.73 9.97 -4.59
C LEU A 55 3.68 10.39 -3.57
N VAL A 56 2.47 9.86 -3.70
CA VAL A 56 1.39 10.05 -2.73
C VAL A 56 1.09 8.72 -2.05
N ILE A 57 1.30 8.67 -0.73
CA ILE A 57 0.95 7.53 0.10
C ILE A 57 -0.36 7.84 0.83
N VAL A 58 -1.43 7.14 0.45
CA VAL A 58 -2.73 7.25 1.12
C VAL A 58 -2.83 6.08 2.12
N MET A 59 -2.74 6.39 3.41
CA MET A 59 -2.86 5.40 4.48
C MET A 59 -4.32 5.30 4.89
N ILE A 60 -4.90 4.11 4.84
CA ILE A 60 -6.34 3.89 5.00
C ILE A 60 -6.59 2.85 6.08
N GLY A 61 -7.30 3.23 7.13
CA GLY A 61 -7.69 2.32 8.20
C GLY A 61 -8.44 3.02 9.33
N LYS A 62 -9.42 2.31 9.91
CA LYS A 62 -10.32 2.81 10.99
C LYS A 62 -9.59 3.19 12.28
N GLU A 63 -8.36 2.71 12.45
CA GLU A 63 -7.54 2.89 13.67
C GLU A 63 -6.60 4.09 13.56
N LEU A 64 -6.51 4.72 12.39
CA LEU A 64 -5.72 5.93 12.22
C LEU A 64 -6.32 7.07 13.06
N SER A 65 -5.45 7.89 13.64
CA SER A 65 -5.88 9.10 14.34
C SER A 65 -6.55 10.07 13.36
N ASP A 66 -7.49 10.85 13.87
CA ASP A 66 -8.19 11.92 13.13
C ASP A 66 -7.28 13.12 12.79
N GLU A 67 -5.95 12.96 12.69
CA GLU A 67 -5.08 14.00 12.14
C GLU A 67 -5.35 14.09 10.64
N PRO A 68 -6.23 14.99 10.18
CA PRO A 68 -6.91 14.85 8.89
C PRO A 68 -6.12 15.49 7.75
N TYR A 69 -4.88 15.89 7.99
CA TYR A 69 -4.14 16.76 7.08
C TYR A 69 -3.09 15.98 6.31
N ALA A 70 -3.12 16.19 4.99
CA ALA A 70 -2.05 15.74 4.12
C ALA A 70 -0.73 16.38 4.56
N ARG A 71 0.28 15.54 4.80
CA ARG A 71 1.61 15.97 5.21
C ARG A 71 2.57 15.84 4.04
N ARG A 72 3.25 16.93 3.70
CA ARG A 72 4.40 16.89 2.78
C ARG A 72 5.66 16.65 3.60
N GLU A 73 6.45 15.66 3.23
CA GLU A 73 7.72 15.43 3.92
C GLU A 73 8.84 16.29 3.35
N GLN A 74 9.80 16.61 4.22
CA GLN A 74 11.08 17.17 3.79
C GLN A 74 11.95 16.05 3.21
N LEU A 75 12.40 16.25 1.97
CA LEU A 75 13.22 15.30 1.23
C LEU A 75 14.70 15.64 1.36
N CYS A 76 15.56 14.72 0.92
CA CYS A 76 16.98 14.97 0.74
C CYS A 76 17.24 16.07 -0.29
N GLU A 77 18.46 16.61 -0.29
CA GLU A 77 18.86 17.69 -1.18
C GLU A 77 18.71 17.33 -2.66
N LEU A 78 19.01 16.09 -3.03
CA LEU A 78 18.90 15.62 -4.43
C LEU A 78 17.45 15.60 -4.91
N CYS A 79 16.54 14.99 -4.14
CA CYS A 79 15.12 14.97 -4.47
C CYS A 79 14.52 16.37 -4.45
N THR A 80 14.94 17.23 -3.51
CA THR A 80 14.52 18.63 -3.44
C THR A 80 14.99 19.43 -4.65
N ALA A 81 16.25 19.28 -5.07
CA ALA A 81 16.80 19.94 -6.25
C ALA A 81 16.10 19.48 -7.55
N GLN A 82 15.70 18.21 -7.59
CA GLN A 82 14.86 17.64 -8.65
C GLN A 82 13.37 17.99 -8.49
N LYS A 83 13.01 18.78 -7.47
CA LYS A 83 11.65 19.24 -7.14
C LYS A 83 10.65 18.11 -6.88
N LYS A 84 11.12 16.92 -6.52
CA LYS A 84 10.25 15.78 -6.22
C LYS A 84 9.38 16.05 -5.00
N GLU A 85 8.23 15.38 -4.92
CA GLU A 85 7.28 15.50 -3.83
C GLU A 85 6.97 14.14 -3.20
N LEU A 86 6.93 14.08 -1.87
CA LEU A 86 6.41 12.95 -1.09
C LEU A 86 5.30 13.46 -0.17
N ILE A 87 4.10 12.88 -0.31
CA ILE A 87 2.90 13.30 0.41
C ILE A 87 2.26 12.11 1.10
N PHE A 88 1.96 12.25 2.38
CA PHE A 88 1.19 11.29 3.17
C PHE A 88 -0.20 11.81 3.45
N ILE A 89 -1.21 10.96 3.28
CA ILE A 89 -2.61 11.30 3.50
C ILE A 89 -3.21 10.20 4.38
N PRO A 90 -3.45 10.46 5.68
CA PRO A 90 -4.18 9.54 6.55
C PRO A 90 -5.68 9.62 6.26
N ILE A 91 -6.33 8.46 6.18
CA ILE A 91 -7.76 8.30 5.93
C ILE A 91 -8.33 7.37 7.01
N PRO A 92 -8.94 7.91 8.09
CA PRO A 92 -9.50 7.13 9.19
C PRO A 92 -10.86 6.49 8.82
N LYS A 93 -10.92 5.80 7.68
CA LYS A 93 -12.12 5.17 7.12
C LYS A 93 -11.83 3.74 6.68
N LEU A 94 -12.89 2.96 6.47
CA LEU A 94 -12.76 1.70 5.73
C LEU A 94 -12.46 1.98 4.26
N TYR A 95 -11.80 1.04 3.58
CA TYR A 95 -11.39 1.25 2.19
C TYR A 95 -12.57 1.56 1.26
N HIS A 96 -13.67 0.80 1.37
CA HIS A 96 -14.87 1.03 0.57
C HIS A 96 -15.49 2.40 0.82
N ASP A 97 -15.52 2.89 2.06
CA ASP A 97 -16.05 4.22 2.39
C ASP A 97 -15.18 5.32 1.80
N TYR A 98 -13.86 5.16 1.84
CA TYR A 98 -12.93 6.08 1.18
C TYR A 98 -13.16 6.13 -0.34
N VAL A 99 -13.25 4.97 -1.00
CA VAL A 99 -13.46 4.94 -2.45
C VAL A 99 -14.80 5.56 -2.87
N LYS A 100 -15.84 5.42 -2.05
CA LYS A 100 -17.14 6.05 -2.28
C LYS A 100 -17.16 7.55 -1.97
N SER A 101 -16.14 8.08 -1.30
CA SER A 101 -16.03 9.51 -1.00
C SER A 101 -15.43 10.28 -2.17
N ASP A 102 -16.26 10.75 -3.09
CA ASP A 102 -15.80 11.35 -4.36
C ASP A 102 -14.89 12.59 -4.19
N ALA A 103 -15.08 13.40 -3.14
CA ALA A 103 -14.32 14.64 -2.94
C ALA A 103 -12.86 14.43 -2.47
N GLU A 104 -12.59 13.32 -1.77
CA GLU A 104 -11.28 13.02 -1.16
C GLU A 104 -10.54 11.89 -1.87
N TYR A 105 -11.23 11.18 -2.76
CA TYR A 105 -10.71 9.99 -3.42
C TYR A 105 -9.61 10.33 -4.43
N LYS A 106 -8.44 9.72 -4.21
CA LYS A 106 -7.35 9.67 -5.17
C LYS A 106 -7.32 8.28 -5.77
N LYS A 107 -7.28 8.19 -7.10
CA LYS A 107 -7.21 6.88 -7.77
C LYS A 107 -5.85 6.23 -7.47
N PRO A 108 -5.80 4.97 -7.02
CA PRO A 108 -4.53 4.29 -6.77
C PRO A 108 -3.86 3.87 -8.07
N THR A 109 -2.54 4.02 -8.12
CA THR A 109 -1.67 3.27 -9.03
C THR A 109 -1.51 1.83 -8.55
N VAL A 110 -1.47 1.64 -7.23
CA VAL A 110 -1.32 0.33 -6.59
C VAL A 110 -1.96 0.32 -5.20
N ILE A 111 -2.47 -0.84 -4.80
CA ILE A 111 -2.99 -1.08 -3.45
C ILE A 111 -2.06 -2.06 -2.74
N VAL A 112 -1.72 -1.76 -1.49
CA VAL A 112 -0.78 -2.54 -0.68
C VAL A 112 -1.35 -2.77 0.71
N GLY A 113 -1.34 -4.01 1.19
CA GLY A 113 -1.68 -4.37 2.56
C GLY A 113 -0.46 -4.96 3.27
N PHE A 114 -0.01 -4.33 4.35
CA PHE A 114 1.04 -4.86 5.23
C PHE A 114 0.41 -5.45 6.48
N GLU A 115 0.69 -6.72 6.77
CA GLU A 115 0.07 -7.48 7.87
C GLU A 115 -1.47 -7.43 7.86
N ALA A 116 -2.08 -7.14 6.72
CA ALA A 116 -3.53 -7.07 6.56
C ALA A 116 -4.14 -8.45 6.85
N LYS A 117 -5.23 -8.50 7.61
CA LYS A 117 -5.96 -9.72 7.94
C LYS A 117 -7.39 -9.60 7.45
N PHE A 118 -7.64 -10.07 6.24
CA PHE A 118 -8.98 -10.06 5.68
C PHE A 118 -9.86 -11.06 6.42
N ASN A 119 -11.02 -10.60 6.84
CA ASN A 119 -12.01 -11.43 7.51
C ASN A 119 -13.42 -10.97 7.11
N ALA A 120 -14.35 -11.92 7.08
CA ALA A 120 -15.73 -11.66 6.67
C ALA A 120 -16.47 -10.69 7.61
N ALA A 121 -16.08 -10.66 8.89
CA ALA A 121 -16.77 -9.92 9.94
C ALA A 121 -16.50 -8.41 9.92
N GLU A 122 -15.34 -7.97 9.43
CA GLU A 122 -14.90 -6.57 9.45
C GLU A 122 -15.11 -5.84 8.11
N SER A 123 -16.19 -6.14 7.39
CA SER A 123 -16.56 -5.44 6.15
C SER A 123 -15.52 -5.51 5.01
N TRP A 124 -14.53 -6.42 5.09
CA TRP A 124 -13.55 -6.62 4.02
C TRP A 124 -14.20 -7.11 2.73
N SER A 125 -15.34 -7.79 2.81
CA SER A 125 -16.12 -8.24 1.65
C SER A 125 -16.42 -7.10 0.67
N GLU A 126 -16.82 -5.93 1.18
CA GLU A 126 -17.10 -4.78 0.33
C GLU A 126 -15.81 -4.13 -0.18
N SER A 127 -14.81 -3.97 0.69
CA SER A 127 -13.49 -3.44 0.31
C SER A 127 -12.88 -4.27 -0.82
N ILE A 128 -12.91 -5.60 -0.73
CA ILE A 128 -12.33 -6.52 -1.72
C ILE A 128 -13.06 -6.42 -3.06
N LYS A 129 -14.39 -6.35 -3.06
CA LYS A 129 -15.18 -6.11 -4.28
C LYS A 129 -14.83 -4.79 -4.93
N ILE A 130 -14.72 -3.72 -4.15
CA ILE A 130 -14.32 -2.41 -4.67
C ILE A 130 -12.89 -2.42 -5.19
N MET A 131 -11.93 -3.08 -4.51
CA MET A 131 -10.55 -3.22 -4.97
C MET A 131 -10.49 -3.86 -6.37
N GLN A 132 -11.25 -4.92 -6.62
CA GLN A 132 -11.32 -5.57 -7.94
C GLN A 132 -11.75 -4.58 -9.04
N SER A 133 -12.69 -3.68 -8.74
CA SER A 133 -13.19 -2.69 -9.69
C SER A 133 -12.21 -1.55 -10.02
N ARG A 134 -11.05 -1.47 -9.34
CA ARG A 134 -10.08 -0.37 -9.54
C ARG A 134 -9.04 -0.65 -10.63
N SER A 135 -8.98 -1.88 -11.15
CA SER A 135 -8.06 -2.28 -12.23
C SER A 135 -6.60 -1.89 -11.96
N CYS A 136 -6.16 -2.01 -10.70
CA CYS A 136 -4.77 -1.80 -10.28
C CYS A 136 -4.27 -3.00 -9.49
N PRO A 137 -2.95 -3.25 -9.40
CA PRO A 137 -2.42 -4.38 -8.66
C PRO A 137 -2.69 -4.28 -7.16
N LEU A 138 -2.93 -5.43 -6.54
CA LEU A 138 -2.99 -5.60 -5.08
C LEU A 138 -1.77 -6.40 -4.63
N PHE A 139 -0.94 -5.80 -3.77
CA PHE A 139 0.15 -6.50 -3.09
C PHE A 139 -0.21 -6.72 -1.62
N LEU A 140 -0.11 -7.97 -1.18
CA LEU A 140 -0.22 -8.33 0.23
C LEU A 140 1.12 -8.86 0.72
N ALA A 141 1.59 -8.30 1.82
CA ALA A 141 2.80 -8.73 2.48
C ALA A 141 2.53 -8.95 3.97
N SER A 142 2.97 -10.09 4.49
CA SER A 142 2.88 -10.38 5.91
C SER A 142 4.10 -11.17 6.39
N SER A 143 4.30 -11.16 7.69
CA SER A 143 5.36 -11.85 8.40
C SER A 143 5.20 -13.38 8.40
N THR A 144 3.98 -13.87 8.12
CA THR A 144 3.67 -15.31 8.13
C THR A 144 2.97 -15.75 6.86
N GLU A 145 3.34 -16.92 6.33
CA GLU A 145 2.70 -17.48 5.15
C GLU A 145 1.20 -17.76 5.38
N GLN A 146 0.84 -18.16 6.59
CA GLN A 146 -0.55 -18.46 6.97
C GLN A 146 -1.47 -17.25 6.81
N VAL A 147 -1.04 -16.04 7.19
CA VAL A 147 -1.85 -14.82 7.00
C VAL A 147 -2.11 -14.57 5.52
N ASN A 148 -1.08 -14.69 4.67
CA ASN A 148 -1.25 -14.52 3.23
C ASN A 148 -2.16 -15.60 2.62
N GLN A 149 -2.02 -16.86 3.03
CA GLN A 149 -2.89 -17.95 2.54
C GLN A 149 -4.35 -17.70 2.92
N ASN A 150 -4.62 -17.29 4.17
CA ASN A 150 -5.97 -16.95 4.62
C ASN A 150 -6.55 -15.77 3.81
N ASN A 151 -5.76 -14.73 3.53
CA ASN A 151 -6.19 -13.62 2.69
C ASN A 151 -6.52 -14.07 1.26
N ILE A 152 -5.73 -14.97 0.67
CA ILE A 152 -6.00 -15.53 -0.66
C ILE A 152 -7.32 -16.29 -0.67
N ILE A 153 -7.57 -17.13 0.35
CA ILE A 153 -8.83 -17.87 0.51
C ILE A 153 -10.00 -16.88 0.58
N MET A 154 -9.90 -15.86 1.44
CA MET A 154 -10.95 -14.85 1.59
C MET A 154 -11.24 -14.10 0.28
N ILE A 155 -10.20 -13.71 -0.47
CA ILE A 155 -10.38 -13.06 -1.79
C ILE A 155 -11.11 -13.99 -2.76
N LYS A 156 -10.73 -15.27 -2.79
CA LYS A 156 -11.37 -16.29 -3.65
C LYS A 156 -12.84 -16.48 -3.32
N GLU A 157 -13.17 -16.58 -2.03
CA GLU A 157 -14.54 -16.75 -1.55
C GLU A 157 -15.43 -15.54 -1.90
N ILE A 158 -14.90 -14.32 -1.82
CA ILE A 158 -15.67 -13.09 -2.09
C ILE A 158 -15.85 -12.83 -3.58
N LEU A 159 -14.79 -13.04 -4.38
CA LEU A 159 -14.74 -12.61 -5.77
C LEU A 159 -14.99 -13.77 -6.73
N ASN A 160 -14.07 -14.73 -6.77
CA ASN A 160 -14.13 -15.88 -7.67
C ASN A 160 -13.09 -16.93 -7.21
N PRO A 161 -13.48 -18.22 -7.03
CA PRO A 161 -12.57 -19.29 -6.63
C PRO A 161 -11.37 -19.51 -7.58
N GLU A 162 -11.52 -19.12 -8.85
CA GLU A 162 -10.50 -19.27 -9.89
C GLU A 162 -9.42 -18.17 -9.87
N ILE A 163 -9.48 -17.20 -8.95
CA ILE A 163 -8.44 -16.16 -8.84
C ILE A 163 -7.13 -16.81 -8.40
N ILE A 164 -6.08 -16.62 -9.20
CA ILE A 164 -4.73 -17.08 -8.88
C ILE A 164 -3.83 -15.86 -8.68
N PRO A 165 -3.08 -15.77 -7.57
CA PRO A 165 -2.08 -14.73 -7.39
C PRO A 165 -1.03 -14.80 -8.50
N ILE A 166 -0.75 -13.67 -9.15
CA ILE A 166 0.32 -13.56 -10.16
C ILE A 166 1.69 -13.90 -9.54
N PHE A 167 1.85 -13.57 -8.25
CA PHE A 167 3.07 -13.79 -7.49
C PHE A 167 2.73 -14.17 -6.04
N ASN A 168 3.40 -15.21 -5.54
CA ASN A 168 3.36 -15.62 -4.13
C ASN A 168 4.72 -16.20 -3.72
N LYS A 169 5.69 -15.33 -3.43
CA LYS A 169 7.03 -15.74 -2.97
C LYS A 169 7.42 -15.00 -1.69
N LYS A 170 8.47 -15.50 -1.04
CA LYS A 170 9.10 -14.85 0.11
C LYS A 170 9.70 -13.50 -0.30
N ASN A 171 9.41 -12.47 0.49
CA ASN A 171 10.02 -11.15 0.33
C ASN A 171 11.46 -11.16 0.90
N PRO A 172 12.50 -10.83 0.10
CA PRO A 172 13.87 -10.77 0.58
C PRO A 172 14.14 -9.59 1.52
N PHE A 173 13.30 -8.55 1.50
CA PHE A 173 13.43 -7.33 2.31
C PHE A 173 12.80 -7.48 3.72
N ARG A 174 12.95 -8.66 4.32
CA ARG A 174 12.46 -8.92 5.69
C ARG A 174 13.08 -7.90 6.65
N GLY A 175 12.24 -7.22 7.43
CA GLY A 175 12.74 -6.46 8.56
C GLY A 175 13.44 -7.41 9.52
N LEU A 176 14.71 -7.14 9.85
CA LEU A 176 15.40 -7.81 10.95
C LEU A 176 15.14 -7.12 12.29
N ALA A 177 14.24 -6.12 12.31
CA ALA A 177 13.84 -5.44 13.53
C ALA A 177 13.18 -6.47 14.46
N PRO A 178 13.68 -6.63 15.70
CA PRO A 178 13.06 -7.53 16.66
C PRO A 178 11.68 -6.98 17.01
N HIS A 179 10.63 -7.69 16.58
CA HIS A 179 9.27 -7.44 17.05
C HIS A 179 9.08 -8.22 18.36
N ARG A 180 8.75 -7.53 19.46
CA ARG A 180 8.25 -8.20 20.66
C ARG A 180 6.86 -8.74 20.30
N ASN A 181 6.75 -10.05 20.17
CA ASN A 181 5.45 -10.71 20.26
C ASN A 181 4.94 -10.44 21.69
N LEU A 182 4.00 -9.51 21.82
CA LEU A 182 3.22 -9.34 23.05
C LEU A 182 1.94 -10.16 22.91
#